data_AF-A0A918UYK4-F1
#
_entry.id   AF-A0A918UYK4-F1
#
_cell.length_a   1.000
_cell.length_b   1.000
_cell.length_c   1.000
_cell.angle_alpha   90.00
_cell.angle_beta   90.00
_cell.angle_gamma   90.00
#
_symmetry.space_group_name_H-M   'P 1'
#
loop_
_entity.id
_entity.type
_entity.pdbx_description
1 polymer ?
#
loop_
_entity_poly.entity_id
_entity_poly.type
_entity_poly.pdbx_seq_one_letter_code
_entity_poly.pdbx_strand_id
1 'polypeptide(L)'
;MISVHTPAGRPIPPGPRSDSFNETLTLVAAGRGVFPVAASVPEFYPRPDIAYIPFDDAPAIEWAPVWLKTNTTARVHALVRAAHAACRPTTAAAEEPADAHRATDPSRPRRLLSEDSELP
;
A
#
# COMPACT_ATOMS: atom_id res chain seq x y z
N MET A 1 19.14 -12.09 3.89
CA MET A 1 19.45 -12.89 2.68
C MET A 1 18.19 -12.89 1.83
N ILE A 2 18.21 -12.29 0.64
CA ILE A 2 17.09 -12.39 -0.30
C ILE A 2 17.13 -13.78 -0.93
N SER A 3 16.04 -14.53 -0.85
CA SER A 3 15.93 -15.83 -1.50
C SER A 3 15.69 -15.64 -2.99
N VAL A 4 16.48 -16.29 -3.84
CA VAL A 4 16.26 -16.36 -5.29
C VAL A 4 15.46 -17.61 -5.69
N HIS A 5 14.94 -18.34 -4.70
CA HIS A 5 14.06 -19.49 -4.89
C HIS A 5 12.83 -19.35 -3.98
N THR A 6 11.69 -19.83 -4.48
CA THR A 6 10.48 -20.02 -3.67
C THR A 6 10.73 -21.05 -2.55
N PRO A 7 9.89 -21.11 -1.50
CA PRO A 7 10.00 -22.14 -0.47
C PRO A 7 9.97 -23.58 -1.01
N ALA A 8 9.31 -23.79 -2.16
CA ALA A 8 9.29 -25.07 -2.87
C ALA A 8 10.50 -25.29 -3.80
N GLY A 9 11.52 -24.43 -3.77
CA GLY A 9 12.75 -24.57 -4.55
C GLY A 9 12.67 -24.08 -6.00
N ARG A 10 11.52 -23.56 -6.47
CA ARG A 10 11.42 -22.99 -7.84
C ARG A 10 12.24 -21.70 -7.95
N PRO A 11 13.06 -21.51 -9.00
CA PRO A 11 13.78 -20.26 -9.24
C PRO A 11 12.82 -19.07 -9.39
N ILE A 12 13.21 -17.92 -8.84
CA ILE A 12 12.49 -16.66 -9.00
C ILE A 12 13.22 -15.85 -10.09
N PRO A 13 12.64 -15.70 -11.30
CA PRO A 13 13.26 -14.90 -12.34
C PRO A 13 13.27 -13.41 -11.95
N PRO A 14 14.29 -12.64 -12.39
CA PRO A 14 14.32 -11.21 -12.14
C PRO A 14 13.13 -10.53 -12.83
N GLY A 15 12.42 -9.69 -12.08
CA GLY A 15 11.34 -8.85 -12.60
C GLY A 15 11.86 -7.60 -13.32
N PRO A 16 10.93 -6.81 -13.91
CA PRO A 16 11.26 -5.50 -14.45
C PRO A 16 11.86 -4.58 -13.37
N ARG A 17 12.72 -3.64 -13.79
CA ARG A 17 13.32 -2.63 -12.91
C ARG A 17 12.55 -1.32 -13.05
N SER A 18 12.53 -0.55 -11.96
CA SER A 18 11.98 0.80 -11.89
C SER A 18 12.87 1.63 -10.98
N ASP A 19 13.01 2.91 -11.28
CA ASP A 19 13.86 3.83 -10.53
C ASP A 19 13.07 4.71 -9.56
N SER A 20 11.74 4.64 -9.61
CA SER A 20 10.86 5.40 -8.73
C SER A 20 9.64 4.61 -8.27
N PHE A 21 9.07 5.04 -7.13
CA PHE A 21 7.85 4.49 -6.58
C PHE A 21 6.67 4.52 -7.56
N ASN A 22 6.48 5.65 -8.26
CA ASN A 22 5.38 5.79 -9.23
C ASN A 22 5.56 4.88 -10.45
N GLU A 23 6.79 4.67 -10.89
CA GLU A 23 7.10 3.71 -11.95
C GLU A 23 6.85 2.27 -11.48
N THR A 24 7.23 1.92 -10.24
CA THR A 24 6.89 0.63 -9.64
C THR A 24 5.37 0.41 -9.62
N LEU A 25 4.59 1.40 -9.16
CA LEU A 25 3.14 1.32 -9.16
C LEU A 25 2.56 1.16 -10.57
N THR A 26 3.18 1.79 -11.58
CA THR A 26 2.77 1.65 -12.98
C THR A 26 3.01 0.22 -13.49
N LEU A 27 4.13 -0.39 -13.13
CA LEU A 27 4.42 -1.79 -13.45
C LEU A 27 3.45 -2.75 -12.76
N VAL A 28 3.07 -2.47 -11.50
CA VAL A 28 2.05 -3.25 -10.77
C VAL A 28 0.69 -3.14 -11.46
N ALA A 29 0.25 -1.93 -11.80
CA ALA A 29 -1.00 -1.71 -12.53
C ALA A 29 -1.02 -2.42 -13.90
N ALA A 30 0.14 -2.52 -14.55
CA ALA A 30 0.32 -3.27 -15.80
C ALA A 30 0.42 -4.80 -15.60
N GLY A 31 0.22 -5.31 -14.38
CA GLY A 31 0.28 -6.74 -14.07
C GLY A 31 1.69 -7.35 -14.14
N ARG A 32 2.74 -6.53 -13.99
CA ARG A 32 4.15 -6.96 -14.15
C ARG A 32 4.84 -7.37 -12.85
N GLY A 33 4.12 -7.37 -11.73
CA GLY A 33 4.63 -7.80 -10.43
C GLY A 33 3.76 -7.33 -9.27
N VAL A 34 4.26 -7.56 -8.06
CA VAL A 34 3.69 -7.07 -6.80
C VAL A 34 4.77 -6.30 -6.04
N PHE A 35 4.34 -5.34 -5.22
CA PHE A 35 5.25 -4.50 -4.46
C PHE A 35 4.72 -4.28 -3.04
N PRO A 36 5.38 -4.84 -2.00
CA PRO A 36 5.02 -4.58 -0.61
C PRO A 36 5.15 -3.10 -0.27
N VAL A 37 4.14 -2.54 0.39
CA VAL A 37 4.08 -1.12 0.76
C VAL A 37 3.56 -0.94 2.19
N ALA A 38 3.80 0.23 2.77
CA ALA A 38 3.20 0.60 4.05
C ALA A 38 1.68 0.76 3.94
N ALA A 39 0.98 0.48 5.04
CA ALA A 39 -0.48 0.57 5.12
C ALA A 39 -1.05 1.97 4.83
N SER A 40 -0.23 3.02 4.91
CA SER A 40 -0.62 4.39 4.56
C SER A 40 -0.64 4.67 3.05
N VAL A 41 0.01 3.84 2.23
CA VAL A 41 0.12 4.08 0.78
C VAL A 41 -1.23 4.20 0.06
N PRO A 42 -2.25 3.37 0.34
CA PRO A 42 -3.56 3.50 -0.30
C PRO A 42 -4.23 4.87 -0.08
N GLU A 43 -3.94 5.52 1.06
CA GLU A 43 -4.48 6.84 1.37
C GLU A 43 -3.84 7.95 0.52
N PHE A 44 -2.53 7.84 0.27
CA PHE A 44 -1.77 8.86 -0.48
C PHE A 44 -1.71 8.60 -1.99
N TYR A 45 -1.87 7.35 -2.40
CA TYR A 45 -1.77 6.92 -3.80
C TYR A 45 -3.00 6.08 -4.19
N PRO A 46 -4.22 6.63 -4.13
CA PRO A 46 -5.42 5.92 -4.53
C PRO A 46 -5.34 5.57 -6.02
N ARG A 47 -5.30 4.28 -6.33
CA ARG A 47 -5.20 3.75 -7.68
C ARG A 47 -6.26 2.68 -7.92
N PRO A 48 -7.32 2.97 -8.70
CA PRO A 48 -8.41 2.01 -8.92
C PRO A 48 -7.99 0.81 -9.78
N ASP A 49 -6.83 0.90 -10.44
CA ASP A 49 -6.19 -0.14 -11.23
C ASP A 49 -5.20 -1.00 -10.42
N ILE A 50 -5.10 -0.78 -9.10
CA ILE A 50 -4.27 -1.57 -8.19
C ILE A 50 -5.13 -2.09 -7.04
N ALA A 51 -4.99 -3.39 -6.74
CA ALA A 51 -5.54 -3.98 -5.52
C ALA A 51 -4.50 -3.89 -4.38
N TYR A 52 -4.89 -3.30 -3.26
CA TYR A 52 -4.10 -3.28 -2.04
C TYR A 52 -4.58 -4.39 -1.11
N ILE A 53 -3.70 -5.34 -0.80
CA ILE A 53 -4.01 -6.51 0.03
C ILE A 53 -3.23 -6.36 1.36
N PRO A 54 -3.92 -6.34 2.52
CA PRO A 54 -3.25 -6.33 3.83
C PRO A 54 -2.40 -7.59 4.05
N PHE A 55 -1.29 -7.43 4.77
CA PHE A 55 -0.54 -8.57 5.29
C PHE A 55 -0.94 -8.81 6.75
N ASP A 56 -1.35 -10.03 7.06
CA ASP A 56 -1.76 -10.43 8.41
C ASP A 56 -0.62 -11.09 9.21
N ASP A 57 0.43 -11.54 8.52
CA ASP A 57 1.55 -12.31 9.06
C ASP A 57 2.90 -11.55 9.04
N ALA A 58 2.87 -10.25 8.71
CA ALA A 58 4.05 -9.41 8.65
C ALA A 58 4.10 -8.41 9.83
N PRO A 59 5.30 -8.11 10.36
CA PRO A 59 5.45 -7.04 11.35
C PRO A 59 5.10 -5.68 10.74
N ALA A 60 4.60 -4.77 11.57
CA ALA A 60 4.24 -3.43 11.16
C ALA A 60 5.47 -2.62 10.68
N ILE A 61 5.25 -1.74 9.70
CA ILE A 61 6.25 -0.76 9.28
C ILE A 61 6.18 0.44 10.22
N GLU A 62 7.26 0.71 10.93
CA GLU A 62 7.37 1.86 11.84
C GLU A 62 8.06 3.05 11.17
N TRP A 63 7.53 4.25 11.43
CA TRP A 63 8.10 5.51 10.97
C TRP A 63 8.65 6.30 12.15
N ALA A 64 9.92 6.68 12.07
CA ALA A 64 10.57 7.49 13.09
C ALA A 64 11.36 8.65 12.45
N PRO A 65 11.34 9.85 13.05
CA PRO A 65 12.28 10.90 12.68
C PRO A 65 13.71 10.45 12.96
N VAL A 66 14.61 10.67 12.00
CA VAL A 66 16.04 10.28 12.12
C VAL A 66 16.92 11.47 11.77
N TRP A 67 18.00 11.67 12.52
CA TRP A 67 18.99 12.73 12.29
C TRP A 67 20.40 12.28 12.69
N LEU A 68 21.42 12.96 12.18
CA LEU A 68 22.80 12.71 12.58
C LEU A 68 23.00 13.01 14.07
N LYS A 69 23.80 12.21 14.76
CA LYS A 69 24.11 12.39 16.19
C LYS A 69 24.67 13.77 16.53
N THR A 70 25.35 14.42 15.58
CA THR A 70 25.90 15.78 15.71
C THR A 70 24.85 16.89 15.65
N ASN A 71 23.60 16.56 15.29
CA ASN A 71 22.52 17.53 15.10
C ASN A 71 21.48 17.48 16.23
N THR A 72 21.93 17.48 17.48
CA THR A 72 21.09 17.50 18.71
C THR A 72 20.76 18.93 19.16
N THR A 73 20.34 19.76 18.21
CA THR A 73 20.02 21.16 18.49
C THR A 73 18.61 21.30 19.07
N ALA A 74 18.37 22.40 19.81
CA ALA A 74 17.04 22.71 20.34
C ALA A 74 15.94 22.76 19.25
N ARG A 75 16.30 23.18 18.02
CA ARG A 75 15.38 23.24 16.87
C ARG A 75 14.97 21.84 16.39
N VAL A 76 15.90 20.90 16.30
CA VAL A 76 15.58 19.50 15.94
C VAL A 76 14.66 18.90 16.98
N HIS A 77 14.93 19.08 18.27
CA HIS A 77 14.05 18.60 19.32
C HIS A 77 12.66 19.24 19.30
N ALA A 78 12.57 20.54 19.00
CA ALA A 78 11.29 21.21 18.86
C ALA A 78 10.48 20.66 17.66
N LEU A 79 11.14 20.42 16.52
CA LEU A 79 10.50 19.81 15.35
C LEU A 79 9.98 18.40 15.65
N VAL A 80 10.79 17.55 16.29
CA VAL A 80 10.38 16.19 16.63
C VAL A 80 9.19 16.19 17.57
N ARG A 81 9.18 17.07 18.59
CA ARG A 81 8.01 17.22 19.47
C ARG A 81 6.76 17.68 18.72
N ALA A 82 6.91 18.66 17.82
CA ALA A 82 5.80 19.15 17.02
C ALA A 82 5.25 18.07 16.07
N ALA A 83 6.12 17.31 15.40
CA ALA A 83 5.75 16.20 14.53
C ALA A 83 5.01 15.10 15.31
N HIS A 84 5.53 14.72 16.48
CA HIS A 84 4.86 13.74 17.35
C HIS A 84 3.49 14.23 17.84
N ALA A 85 3.35 15.53 18.15
CA ALA A 85 2.06 16.11 18.54
C ALA A 85 1.06 16.19 17.37
N ALA A 86 1.56 16.36 16.14
CA ALA A 86 0.75 16.42 14.93
C ALA A 86 0.31 15.02 14.43
N CYS A 87 1.10 13.98 14.71
CA CYS A 87 0.68 12.60 14.50
C CYS A 87 -0.53 12.32 15.40
N ARG A 88 -1.72 12.28 14.79
CA ARG A 88 -2.85 11.63 15.45
C ARG A 88 -2.48 10.16 15.58
N PRO A 89 -2.63 9.53 16.75
CA PRO A 89 -2.61 8.08 16.79
C PRO A 89 -3.72 7.62 15.84
N THR A 90 -3.34 6.96 14.75
CA THR A 90 -4.29 6.10 14.05
C THR A 90 -4.71 5.09 15.08
N THR A 91 -5.91 5.23 15.63
CA THR A 91 -6.53 4.15 16.41
C THR A 91 -6.52 2.95 15.47
N ALA A 92 -5.59 2.05 15.70
CA ALA A 92 -5.57 0.75 15.05
C ALA A 92 -6.96 0.16 15.28
N ALA A 93 -7.69 -0.04 14.18
CA ALA A 93 -8.91 -0.85 14.05
C ALA A 93 -9.46 -1.36 15.39
N ALA A 94 -10.23 -0.53 16.09
CA ALA A 94 -11.29 -1.06 16.90
C ALA A 94 -12.41 -1.41 15.92
N GLU A 95 -12.72 -2.70 15.87
CA GLU A 95 -13.88 -3.34 15.22
C GLU A 95 -13.69 -3.78 13.76
N GLU A 96 -13.30 -5.05 13.61
CA GLU A 96 -13.88 -5.91 12.57
C GLU A 96 -15.42 -5.86 12.67
N PRO A 97 -16.10 -5.89 11.51
CA PRO A 97 -17.10 -6.91 11.31
C PRO A 97 -16.62 -7.90 10.25
N ALA A 98 -16.41 -9.12 10.71
CA ALA A 98 -16.33 -10.33 9.91
C ALA A 98 -17.62 -10.53 9.08
N ASP A 99 -17.74 -9.88 7.91
CA ASP A 99 -18.56 -10.40 6.78
C ASP A 99 -18.34 -9.69 5.42
N ALA A 100 -17.11 -9.33 5.05
CA ALA A 100 -16.83 -8.72 3.73
C ALA A 100 -16.04 -9.64 2.76
N HIS A 101 -15.75 -10.89 3.15
CA HIS A 101 -15.04 -11.85 2.30
C HIS A 101 -15.91 -12.47 1.19
N ARG A 102 -17.16 -12.02 1.01
CA ARG A 102 -18.01 -12.48 -0.09
C ARG A 102 -18.10 -11.42 -1.20
N ALA A 103 -17.39 -11.76 -2.28
CA ALA A 103 -17.65 -11.40 -3.67
C ALA A 103 -17.12 -10.04 -4.19
N THR A 104 -15.86 -10.06 -4.60
CA THR A 104 -15.50 -9.46 -5.89
C THR A 104 -14.97 -10.57 -6.79
N ASP A 105 -15.89 -11.31 -7.40
CA ASP A 105 -15.59 -12.27 -8.47
C ASP A 105 -15.20 -11.49 -9.74
N PRO A 106 -13.95 -11.57 -10.21
CA PRO A 106 -13.49 -10.88 -11.43
C PRO A 106 -14.15 -11.42 -12.72
N SER A 107 -14.99 -12.45 -12.64
CA SER A 107 -15.63 -13.10 -13.79
C SER A 107 -16.98 -12.50 -14.18
N ARG A 108 -17.55 -11.56 -13.40
CA ARG A 108 -18.84 -10.94 -13.75
C ARG A 108 -18.65 -9.80 -14.75
N PRO A 109 -19.28 -9.86 -15.94
CA PRO A 109 -19.26 -8.72 -16.85
C PRO A 109 -19.98 -7.53 -16.21
N ARG A 110 -19.31 -6.37 -16.19
CA ARG A 110 -19.88 -5.06 -15.81
C ARG A 110 -21.09 -4.83 -16.72
N ARG A 111 -22.30 -4.85 -16.16
CA ARG A 111 -23.50 -4.49 -16.89
C ARG A 111 -23.38 -2.99 -17.21
N LEU A 112 -23.13 -2.66 -18.49
CA LEU A 112 -23.27 -1.29 -18.96
C LEU A 112 -24.68 -0.84 -18.61
N LEU A 113 -24.79 0.34 -18.02
CA LEU A 113 -26.07 1.05 -17.95
C LEU A 113 -26.49 1.30 -19.40
N SER A 114 -27.57 0.64 -19.81
CA SER A 114 -28.29 0.98 -21.03
C SER A 114 -28.91 2.36 -20.80
N GLU A 115 -28.33 3.38 -21.42
CA GLU A 115 -29.04 4.61 -21.73
C GLU A 115 -29.95 4.31 -22.92
N ASP A 116 -31.22 3.99 -22.64
CA ASP A 116 -32.28 3.99 -23.65
C ASP A 116 -33.36 4.99 -23.23
N SER A 117 -33.35 6.12 -23.94
CA SER A 117 -34.50 6.83 -24.52
C SER A 117 -35.90 6.46 -23.97
N GLU A 118 -36.66 7.41 -23.44
CA GLU A 118 -37.56 8.25 -24.27
C GLU A 118 -38.45 9.16 -23.39
N LEU A 119 -38.64 10.40 -23.85
CA LEU A 119 -39.63 11.37 -23.37
C LEU A 119 -41.06 10.92 -23.71
N PRO A 120 -42.05 11.47 -23.00
CA PRO A 120 -42.98 12.36 -23.71
C PRO A 120 -43.10 13.76 -23.09
#